data_AF-A0A7W7U9V8-F1
#
_entry.id   AF-A0A7W7U9V8-F1
#
_cell.length_a   1.000
_cell.length_b   1.000
_cell.length_c   1.000
_cell.angle_alpha   90.00
_cell.angle_beta   90.00
_cell.angle_gamma   90.00
#
_symmetry.space_group_name_H-M   'P 1'
#
loop_
_entity.id
_entity.type
_entity.pdbx_description
1 polymer ?
#
loop_
_entity_poly.entity_id
_entity_poly.type
_entity_poly.pdbx_seq_one_letter_code
_entity_poly.pdbx_strand_id
1 'polypeptide(L)' 'MLRCLSPGERAVAEVYAASRMTWSQAAETAGADDPAAFGERVRTKLKRLGRRRQARAAAAVRPAAVAR' A
#
# COMPACT_ATOMS: atom_id res chain seq x y z
N MET A 1 5.05 5.72 -3.47
CA MET A 1 6.35 5.08 -3.17
C MET A 1 6.19 4.29 -1.90
N LEU A 2 6.65 3.03 -1.89
CA LEU A 2 6.68 2.15 -0.72
C LEU A 2 7.55 2.71 0.44
N ARG A 3 8.26 3.81 0.21
CA ARG A 3 9.11 4.54 1.19
C ARG A 3 8.34 5.10 2.40
N CYS A 4 7.00 5.15 2.36
CA CYS A 4 6.17 5.56 3.50
C CYS A 4 5.71 4.39 4.39
N LEU A 5 6.14 3.17 4.06
CA LEU A 5 5.94 1.99 4.89
C LEU A 5 7.12 1.87 5.86
N SER A 6 6.81 1.50 7.10
CA SER A 6 7.82 1.00 8.03
C SER A 6 8.45 -0.29 7.48
N PRO A 7 9.62 -0.69 7.98
CA PRO A 7 10.28 -1.93 7.55
C PRO A 7 9.36 -3.16 7.66
N GLY A 8 8.62 -3.30 8.76
CA GLY A 8 7.67 -4.41 8.95
C GLY A 8 6.51 -4.38 7.95
N GLU A 9 5.90 -3.22 7.73
CA GLU A 9 4.83 -3.10 6.71
C GLU A 9 5.33 -3.40 5.30
N ARG A 10 6.60 -3.06 5.01
CA ARG A 10 7.23 -3.36 3.72
C ARG A 10 7.44 -4.86 3.54
N ALA A 11 7.94 -5.55 4.56
CA ALA A 11 8.12 -7.01 4.52
C ALA A 11 6.80 -7.73 4.23
N VAL A 12 5.71 -7.35 4.91
CA VAL A 12 4.37 -7.90 4.63
C VAL A 12 3.93 -7.65 3.20
N ALA A 13 4.14 -6.43 2.69
CA ALA A 13 3.77 -6.08 1.32
C ALA A 13 4.58 -6.88 0.28
N GLU A 14 5.86 -7.13 0.54
CA GLU A 14 6.75 -7.94 -0.31
C GLU A 14 6.32 -9.42 -0.31
N VAL A 15 6.05 -10.00 0.87
CA VAL A 15 5.55 -11.38 0.99
C VAL A 15 4.20 -11.54 0.30
N TYR A 16 3.28 -10.60 0.49
CA TYR A 16 1.97 -10.62 -0.17
C TYR A 16 2.11 -10.53 -1.69
N ALA A 17 2.97 -9.64 -2.20
CA ALA A 17 3.17 -9.47 -3.65
C ALA A 17 3.80 -10.69 -4.33
N ALA A 18 4.63 -11.44 -3.61
CA ALA A 18 5.30 -12.63 -4.11
C ALA A 18 4.46 -13.93 -3.96
N SER A 19 3.29 -13.87 -3.31
CA SER A 19 2.51 -15.05 -2.96
C SER A 19 1.03 -14.92 -3.35
N ARG A 20 0.28 -16.01 -3.17
CA ARG A 20 -1.20 -16.02 -3.27
C ARG A 20 -1.87 -15.96 -1.88
N MET A 21 -1.13 -15.53 -0.87
CA MET A 21 -1.58 -15.52 0.52
C MET A 21 -2.56 -14.38 0.79
N THR A 22 -3.33 -14.52 1.86
CA THR A 22 -4.07 -13.41 2.45
C THR A 22 -3.12 -12.42 3.14
N TRP A 23 -3.59 -11.19 3.41
CA TRP A 23 -2.81 -10.20 4.14
C TRP A 23 -2.41 -10.66 5.54
N SER A 24 -3.27 -11.43 6.21
CA SER A 24 -2.97 -11.99 7.53
C SER A 24 -1.86 -13.05 7.46
N GLN A 25 -1.93 -13.97 6.49
CA GLN A 25 -0.89 -14.99 6.29
C GLN A 25 0.46 -14.38 5.88
N ALA A 26 0.44 -13.32 5.08
CA ALA A 26 1.65 -12.58 4.74
C ALA A 26 2.24 -11.87 5.97
N ALA A 27 1.38 -11.35 6.88
CA ALA A 27 1.82 -10.76 8.14
C ALA A 27 2.40 -11.80 9.11
N GLU A 28 1.79 -12.98 9.18
CA GLU A 28 2.29 -14.12 9.95
C GLU A 28 3.67 -14.56 9.44
N THR A 29 3.81 -14.74 8.13
CA THR A 29 5.10 -15.10 7.49
C THR A 29 6.18 -14.04 7.71
N ALA A 30 5.79 -12.77 7.81
CA ALA A 30 6.70 -11.67 8.12
C ALA A 30 7.02 -11.51 9.61
N GLY A 31 6.45 -12.36 10.49
CA GLY A 31 6.72 -12.35 11.93
C GLY A 31 5.95 -11.30 12.72
N ALA A 32 4.74 -10.92 12.30
CA ALA A 32 3.91 -9.98 13.05
C ALA A 32 3.29 -10.64 14.31
N ASP A 33 3.31 -9.94 15.44
CA ASP A 33 2.73 -10.42 16.71
C ASP A 33 1.21 -10.64 16.65
N ASP A 34 0.52 -9.80 15.88
CA ASP A 34 -0.91 -9.94 15.56
C ASP A 34 -1.08 -9.89 14.04
N PRO A 35 -0.99 -11.06 13.37
CA PRO A 35 -1.04 -11.14 11.91
C PRO A 35 -2.33 -10.58 11.31
N ALA A 36 -3.47 -10.80 11.97
CA ALA A 36 -4.77 -10.35 11.47
C ALA A 36 -4.88 -8.83 11.49
N ALA A 37 -4.62 -8.20 12.64
CA ALA A 37 -4.72 -6.76 12.74
C ALA A 37 -3.60 -6.05 11.98
N PHE A 38 -2.37 -6.59 11.99
CA PHE A 38 -1.25 -5.99 11.27
C PHE A 38 -1.46 -6.07 9.75
N GLY A 39 -1.86 -7.23 9.23
CA GLY A 39 -2.14 -7.42 7.80
C GLY A 39 -3.20 -6.44 7.27
N GLU A 40 -4.31 -6.27 7.99
CA GLU A 40 -5.37 -5.34 7.58
C GLU A 40 -4.93 -3.86 7.64
N ARG A 41 -4.09 -3.50 8.63
CA ARG A 41 -3.46 -2.17 8.68
C ARG A 41 -2.60 -1.90 7.44
N VAL A 42 -1.75 -2.85 7.05
CA VAL A 42 -0.90 -2.74 5.85
C VAL A 42 -1.76 -2.58 4.59
N ARG A 43 -2.77 -3.43 4.43
CA ARG A 43 -3.72 -3.40 3.30
C ARG A 43 -4.41 -2.04 3.18
N THR A 44 -4.97 -1.53 4.28
CA THR A 44 -5.68 -0.25 4.30
C THR A 44 -4.74 0.91 3.95
N LYS A 45 -3.52 0.90 4.49
CA LYS A 45 -2.51 1.91 4.20
C LYS A 45 -2.10 1.90 2.72
N LEU A 46 -1.85 0.72 2.15
CA LEU A 46 -1.53 0.57 0.73
C LEU A 46 -2.68 1.03 -0.18
N LYS A 47 -3.92 0.65 0.13
CA LYS A 47 -5.11 1.11 -0.60
C LYS A 47 -5.22 2.64 -0.59
N ARG A 48 -5.00 3.27 0.56
CA ARG A 48 -4.98 4.73 0.71
C ARG A 48 -3.86 5.37 -0.12
N LEU A 49 -2.66 4.82 -0.09
CA LEU A 49 -1.52 5.31 -0.88
C LEU A 49 -1.78 5.19 -2.39
N GLY A 50 -2.36 4.07 -2.82
CA GLY A 50 -2.79 3.86 -4.20
C GLY A 50 -3.78 4.93 -4.67
N ARG A 51 -4.83 5.20 -3.88
CA ARG A 51 -5.80 6.27 -4.16
C ARG A 51 -5.15 7.64 -4.27
N ARG A 52 -4.25 7.99 -3.33
CA ARG A 52 -3.51 9.27 -3.38
C ARG A 52 -2.66 9.38 -4.64
N ARG A 53 -2.01 8.29 -5.08
CA ARG A 53 -1.23 8.28 -6.32
C ARG A 53 -2.12 8.48 -7.55
N GLN A 54 -3.25 7.79 -7.62
CA GLN A 54 -4.20 7.94 -8.72
C GLN A 54 -4.75 9.37 -8.79
N ALA A 55 -5.12 9.97 -7.65
CA ALA A 55 -5.59 11.35 -7.59
C ALA A 55 -4.53 12.35 -8.06
N ARG A 56 -3.27 12.19 -7.64
CA ARG A 56 -2.15 13.03 -8.12
C ARG A 56 -1.89 12.85 -9.62
N ALA A 57 -1.94 11.62 -10.12
CA ALA A 57 -1.76 11.34 -11.54
C ALA A 57 -2.89 11.98 -12.37
N ALA A 58 -4.14 11.86 -11.92
CA ALA A 58 -5.28 12.50 -12.57
C ALA A 58 -5.17 14.04 -12.55
N ALA A 59 -4.70 14.63 -11.45
CA ALA A 59 -4.46 16.07 -11.36
C ALA A 59 -3.32 16.55 -12.27
N ALA A 60 -2.29 15.73 -12.47
CA ALA A 60 -1.17 16.03 -13.38
C ALA A 60 -1.56 15.93 -14.87
N VAL A 61 -2.61 15.17 -15.20
CA VAL A 61 -3.11 14.99 -16.56
C VAL A 61 -4.16 16.05 -16.95
N ARG A 62 -4.70 16.83 -16.00
CA ARG A 62 -5.50 18.02 -16.34
C ARG A 62 -4.58 19.05 -16.99
N PRO A 63 -4.78 19.41 -18.28
CA PRO A 63 -4.07 20.54 -18.83
C PRO A 63 -4.49 21.77 -18.02
N ALA A 64 -3.51 22.61 -17.67
CA ALA A 64 -3.78 23.98 -17.26
C ALA A 64 -4.72 24.55 -18.32
N ALA A 65 -5.98 24.79 -17.95
CA ALA A 65 -6.93 25.39 -18.86
C ALA A 65 -6.29 26.69 -19.34
N VAL A 66 -6.10 26.77 -20.65
CA VAL A 66 -5.66 27.97 -21.35
C VAL A 66 -6.52 29.11 -20.85
N ALA A 67 -5.90 30.05 -20.15
CA ALA A 67 -6.48 31.36 -19.92
C ALA A 67 -6.49 32.06 -21.28
N ARG A 68 -7.68 32.39 -21.78
CA ARG A 68 -7.89 33.32 -22.89
C ARG A 68 -9.02 34.25 -22.53
#